data_AF-Q82ZA7-F1
#
_entry.id   AF-Q82ZA7-F1
#
_cell.length_a   1.000
_cell.length_b   1.000
_cell.length_c   1.000
_cell.angle_alpha   90.00
_cell.angle_beta   90.00
_cell.angle_gamma   90.00
#
_symmetry.space_group_name_H-M   'P 1'
#
loop_
_entity.id
_entity.type
_entity.pdbx_description
1 polymer ?
#
loop_
_entity_poly.entity_id
_entity_poly.type
_entity_poly.pdbx_seq_one_letter_code
_entity_poly.pdbx_strand_id
1 'polypeptide(L)'
;MHLCGVDYYQIDKQGSCKFRFKATQFYRALKNNKVSLRGIKPKDDGTTGQKLQVIPLLEMLISPGVRICDGGKFYNLQYEKAIRSGKMIVALTCKENNKKYVPQSLLSLINQPRKSQSKSLTESHEVIKISKSELNSTSVIEVYDKF
;
A
#
# COMPACT_ATOMS: atom_id res chain seq x y z
N MET A 1 -15.43 -0.70 -0.78
CA MET A 1 -14.16 -1.39 -1.12
C MET A 1 -14.03 -1.43 -2.64
N HIS A 2 -13.12 -0.64 -3.22
CA HIS A 2 -12.74 -0.73 -4.64
C HIS A 2 -11.29 -1.19 -4.70
N LEU A 3 -11.05 -2.38 -5.22
CA LEU A 3 -9.70 -2.89 -5.47
C LEU A 3 -9.15 -2.17 -6.70
N CYS A 4 -8.41 -1.10 -6.44
CA CYS A 4 -7.87 -0.23 -7.49
C CYS A 4 -6.69 -0.92 -8.19
N GLY A 5 -6.76 -1.05 -9.51
CA GLY A 5 -5.74 -1.73 -10.33
C GLY A 5 -6.21 -3.06 -10.91
N VAL A 6 -7.47 -3.44 -10.72
CA VAL A 6 -8.06 -4.58 -11.43
C VAL A 6 -9.46 -4.22 -11.90
N ASP A 7 -9.85 -4.82 -13.01
CA ASP A 7 -11.19 -4.80 -13.54
C ASP A 7 -11.91 -6.10 -13.23
N TYR A 8 -13.21 -5.95 -12.99
CA TYR A 8 -14.08 -7.05 -12.62
C TYR A 8 -15.12 -7.22 -13.71
N TYR A 9 -15.14 -8.40 -14.30
CA TYR A 9 -16.09 -8.75 -15.35
C TYR A 9 -17.03 -9.83 -14.84
N GLN A 10 -18.32 -9.67 -15.12
CA GLN A 10 -19.23 -10.79 -15.07
C GLN A 10 -18.94 -11.67 -16.29
N ILE A 11 -18.64 -12.93 -16.03
CA ILE A 11 -18.39 -13.94 -17.05
C ILE A 11 -19.45 -15.03 -16.97
N ASP A 12 -19.77 -15.67 -18.09
CA ASP A 12 -20.61 -16.85 -18.11
C ASP A 12 -19.81 -18.14 -17.80
N LYS A 13 -20.48 -19.29 -17.90
CA LYS A 13 -19.87 -20.61 -17.64
C LYS A 13 -18.77 -20.93 -18.66
N GLN A 14 -18.84 -20.36 -19.86
CA GLN A 14 -17.92 -20.53 -20.97
C GLN A 14 -16.72 -19.55 -20.87
N GLY A 15 -16.76 -18.58 -19.97
CA GLY A 15 -15.70 -17.59 -19.74
C GLY A 15 -15.86 -16.30 -20.55
N SER A 16 -16.96 -16.13 -21.29
CA SER A 16 -17.22 -14.94 -22.08
C SER A 16 -17.65 -13.79 -21.20
N CYS A 17 -17.10 -12.60 -21.47
CA CYS A 17 -17.41 -11.39 -20.73
C CYS A 17 -18.79 -10.85 -21.10
N LYS A 18 -19.69 -10.74 -20.11
CA LYS A 18 -21.00 -10.08 -20.28
C LYS A 18 -20.90 -8.58 -20.09
N PHE A 19 -20.33 -8.13 -18.96
CA PHE A 19 -20.14 -6.71 -18.68
C PHE A 19 -19.12 -6.49 -17.55
N ARG A 20 -18.59 -5.28 -17.47
CA ARG A 20 -17.70 -4.82 -16.39
C ARG A 20 -18.50 -4.28 -15.22
N PHE A 21 -18.19 -4.72 -14.00
CA PHE A 21 -18.78 -4.20 -12.77
C PHE A 21 -18.29 -2.78 -12.47
N LYS A 22 -19.21 -1.90 -12.08
CA LYS A 22 -18.87 -0.68 -11.32
C LYS A 22 -18.53 -1.06 -9.88
N ALA A 23 -17.80 -0.20 -9.16
CA ALA A 23 -17.34 -0.47 -7.79
C ALA A 23 -18.47 -0.88 -6.82
N THR A 24 -19.63 -0.23 -6.90
CA THR A 24 -20.80 -0.55 -6.07
C THR A 24 -21.41 -1.90 -6.43
N GLN A 25 -21.46 -2.24 -7.71
CA GLN A 25 -21.96 -3.53 -8.18
C GLN A 25 -21.02 -4.66 -7.78
N PHE A 26 -19.70 -4.45 -7.90
CA PHE A 26 -18.69 -5.38 -7.43
C PHE A 26 -18.86 -5.66 -5.93
N TYR A 27 -18.99 -4.62 -5.10
CA TYR A 27 -19.21 -4.79 -3.66
C TYR A 27 -20.45 -5.62 -3.33
N ARG A 28 -21.58 -5.34 -4.00
CA ARG A 28 -22.82 -6.12 -3.83
C ARG A 28 -22.67 -7.57 -4.31
N ALA A 29 -22.01 -7.78 -5.44
CA ALA A 29 -21.74 -9.11 -5.97
C ALA A 29 -20.83 -9.90 -5.04
N LEU A 30 -19.80 -9.28 -4.47
CA LEU A 30 -18.87 -9.88 -3.52
C LEU A 30 -19.61 -10.31 -2.24
N LYS A 31 -20.42 -9.41 -1.66
CA LYS A 31 -21.24 -9.70 -0.47
C LYS A 31 -22.18 -10.90 -0.67
N ASN A 32 -22.60 -11.13 -1.91
CA ASN A 32 -23.52 -12.20 -2.28
C ASN A 32 -22.82 -13.44 -2.86
N ASN A 33 -21.49 -13.55 -2.78
CA ASN A 33 -20.70 -14.65 -3.37
C ASN A 33 -20.94 -14.86 -4.88
N LYS A 34 -21.20 -13.78 -5.64
CA LYS A 34 -21.48 -13.79 -7.08
C LYS A 34 -20.30 -13.30 -7.95
N VAL A 35 -19.14 -13.06 -7.34
CA VAL A 35 -17.93 -12.67 -8.07
C VAL A 35 -17.17 -13.92 -8.50
N SER A 36 -16.87 -14.01 -9.80
CA SER A 36 -15.98 -15.05 -10.31
C SER A 36 -14.53 -14.55 -10.32
N LEU A 37 -13.61 -15.32 -9.74
CA LEU A 37 -12.17 -15.02 -9.77
C LEU A 37 -11.62 -14.98 -11.21
N ARG A 38 -12.18 -15.79 -12.11
CA ARG A 38 -11.82 -15.80 -13.53
C ARG A 38 -12.20 -14.50 -14.25
N GLY A 39 -13.11 -13.71 -13.68
CA GLY A 39 -13.53 -12.41 -14.19
C GLY A 39 -12.65 -11.25 -13.70
N ILE A 40 -11.67 -11.51 -12.84
CA ILE A 40 -10.74 -10.49 -12.35
C ILE A 40 -9.59 -10.38 -13.34
N LYS A 41 -9.40 -9.19 -13.91
CA LYS A 41 -8.32 -8.92 -14.87
C LYS A 41 -7.51 -7.70 -14.43
N PRO A 42 -6.18 -7.68 -14.68
CA PRO A 42 -5.42 -6.45 -14.62
C PRO A 42 -6.06 -5.36 -15.48
N LYS A 43 -5.95 -4.10 -15.07
CA LYS A 43 -6.22 -2.98 -15.96
C LYS A 43 -5.13 -2.90 -17.03
N ASP A 44 -5.54 -2.58 -18.25
CA ASP A 44 -4.66 -2.40 -19.41
C ASP A 44 -3.96 -1.03 -19.41
N ASP A 45 -4.21 -0.17 -18.41
CA ASP A 45 -3.58 1.14 -18.24
C ASP A 45 -2.16 1.07 -17.63
N GLY A 46 -1.62 -0.13 -17.43
CA GLY A 46 -0.28 -0.37 -16.86
C GLY A 46 -0.17 -0.11 -15.35
N THR A 47 -1.19 0.49 -14.71
CA THR A 47 -1.14 0.84 -13.28
C THR A 47 -1.15 -0.40 -12.39
N THR A 48 -1.73 -1.50 -12.87
CA THR A 48 -1.77 -2.78 -12.16
C THR A 48 -0.36 -3.32 -11.89
N GLY A 49 0.47 -3.38 -12.93
CA GLY A 49 1.83 -3.91 -12.83
C GLY A 49 2.66 -3.11 -11.83
N GLN A 50 2.58 -1.78 -11.89
CA GLN A 50 3.26 -0.89 -10.95
C GLN A 50 2.85 -1.15 -9.50
N LYS A 51 1.54 -1.38 -9.25
CA LYS A 51 1.04 -1.70 -7.91
C LYS A 51 1.47 -3.08 -7.43
N LEU A 52 1.52 -4.08 -8.31
CA LEU A 52 1.95 -5.43 -7.92
C LEU A 52 3.45 -5.50 -7.65
N GLN A 53 4.27 -4.75 -8.41
CA GLN A 53 5.72 -4.68 -8.21
C GLN A 53 6.13 -4.15 -6.83
N VAL A 54 5.24 -3.43 -6.15
CA VAL A 54 5.53 -2.86 -4.82
C VAL A 54 5.28 -3.84 -3.67
N ILE A 55 4.47 -4.89 -3.89
CA ILE A 55 4.06 -5.82 -2.82
C ILE A 55 5.29 -6.48 -2.16
N PRO A 56 6.26 -7.03 -2.91
CA PRO A 56 7.47 -7.61 -2.30
C PRO A 56 8.31 -6.58 -1.53
N LEU A 57 8.17 -5.28 -1.83
CA LEU A 57 8.92 -4.22 -1.17
C LEU A 57 8.32 -3.85 0.20
N LEU A 58 7.10 -4.30 0.53
CA LEU A 58 6.47 -4.02 1.82
C LEU A 58 7.25 -4.61 2.99
N GLU A 59 7.86 -5.80 2.82
CA GLU A 59 8.71 -6.41 3.85
C GLU A 59 9.89 -5.51 4.22
N MET A 60 10.40 -4.72 3.27
CA MET A 60 11.49 -3.78 3.51
C MET A 60 11.10 -2.64 4.45
N LEU A 61 9.81 -2.39 4.67
CA LEU A 61 9.29 -1.35 5.57
C LEU A 61 9.09 -1.84 7.01
N ILE A 62 9.22 -3.15 7.23
CA ILE A 62 9.15 -3.79 8.56
C ILE A 62 10.44 -4.55 8.90
N SER A 63 11.46 -4.45 8.03
CA SER A 63 12.77 -5.06 8.20
C SER A 63 13.73 -4.14 8.99
N PRO A 64 14.81 -4.68 9.60
CA PRO A 64 15.81 -3.85 10.24
C PRO A 64 16.46 -2.86 9.25
N GLY A 65 16.85 -1.69 9.76
CA GLY A 65 17.42 -0.60 8.97
C GLY A 65 16.40 0.32 8.30
N VAL A 66 15.11 0.16 8.60
CA VAL A 66 14.08 1.15 8.25
C VAL A 66 14.30 2.48 8.99
N ARG A 67 13.80 3.56 8.40
CA ARG A 67 14.00 4.92 8.88
C ARG A 67 12.66 5.65 8.96
N ILE A 68 12.49 6.48 9.99
CA ILE A 68 11.34 7.39 10.11
C ILE A 68 11.75 8.74 9.56
N CYS A 69 10.95 9.25 8.64
CA CYS A 69 11.13 10.55 8.00
C CYS A 69 10.11 11.54 8.55
N ASP A 70 10.53 12.79 8.68
CA ASP A 70 9.63 13.89 9.04
C ASP A 70 8.73 14.28 7.85
N GLY A 71 7.72 15.09 8.14
CA GLY A 71 6.72 15.51 7.17
C GLY A 71 7.33 16.30 6.01
N GLY A 72 6.67 16.25 4.87
CA GLY A 72 7.09 16.97 3.69
C GLY A 72 6.14 16.82 2.52
N LYS A 73 6.66 17.12 1.33
CA LYS A 73 5.94 17.02 0.08
C LYS A 73 6.74 16.18 -0.90
N PHE A 74 6.08 15.22 -1.53
CA PHE A 74 6.61 14.43 -2.63
C PHE A 74 5.66 14.57 -3.82
N TYR A 75 6.11 15.24 -4.88
CA TYR A 75 5.22 15.77 -5.93
C TYR A 75 4.06 16.57 -5.31
N ASN A 76 2.82 16.15 -5.59
CA ASN A 76 1.59 16.77 -5.08
C ASN A 76 1.08 16.14 -3.78
N LEU A 77 1.82 15.18 -3.22
CA LEU A 77 1.45 14.48 -1.99
C LEU A 77 2.10 15.14 -0.78
N GLN A 78 1.29 15.72 0.10
CA GLN A 78 1.73 16.17 1.42
C GLN A 78 1.48 15.09 2.47
N TYR A 79 2.45 14.91 3.36
CA TYR A 79 2.43 13.90 4.42
C TYR A 79 3.12 14.42 5.69
N GLU A 80 2.74 13.88 6.84
CA GLU A 80 3.21 14.32 8.15
C GLU A 80 4.37 13.45 8.69
N LYS A 81 4.42 12.17 8.30
CA LYS A 81 5.54 11.24 8.54
C LYS A 81 5.71 10.26 7.39
N ALA A 82 6.87 9.64 7.25
CA ALA A 82 7.01 8.47 6.38
C ALA A 82 7.90 7.39 6.99
N ILE A 83 7.59 6.13 6.71
CA ILE A 83 8.45 4.98 6.98
C ILE A 83 9.18 4.67 5.69
N ARG A 84 10.51 4.63 5.71
CA ARG A 84 11.32 4.41 4.50
C ARG A 84 12.27 3.25 4.69
N SER A 85 12.41 2.43 3.67
CA SER A 85 13.47 1.42 3.60
C SER A 85 14.86 2.07 3.69
N GLY A 86 15.79 1.49 4.44
CA GLY A 86 17.14 2.07 4.63
C GLY A 86 17.84 2.42 3.32
N LYS A 87 17.70 1.57 2.30
CA LYS A 87 18.27 1.72 0.96
C LYS A 87 17.57 2.76 0.05
N MET A 88 16.62 3.55 0.55
CA MET A 88 15.86 4.55 -0.23
C MET A 88 15.15 3.94 -1.46
N ILE A 89 14.59 2.73 -1.33
CA ILE A 89 13.91 2.02 -2.43
C ILE A 89 12.41 2.32 -2.42
N VAL A 90 11.82 2.27 -1.23
CA VAL A 90 10.39 2.50 -1.00
C VAL A 90 10.17 3.32 0.27
N ALA A 91 9.10 4.13 0.28
CA ALA A 91 8.61 4.83 1.46
C ALA A 91 7.08 4.76 1.58
N LEU A 92 6.56 4.49 2.77
CA LEU A 92 5.15 4.59 3.12
C LEU A 92 4.92 5.92 3.82
N THR A 93 4.22 6.85 3.16
CA THR A 93 3.80 8.11 3.78
C THR A 93 2.61 7.88 4.70
N CYS A 94 2.56 8.65 5.77
CA CYS A 94 1.52 8.57 6.77
C CYS A 94 0.90 9.95 7.01
N LYS A 95 -0.41 9.94 7.22
CA LYS A 95 -1.20 11.08 7.66
C LYS A 95 -1.41 11.05 9.16
N GLU A 96 -1.37 12.21 9.79
CA GLU A 96 -1.79 12.31 11.18
C GLU A 96 -3.31 12.16 11.30
N ASN A 97 -3.74 11.35 12.26
CA ASN A 97 -5.13 11.16 12.65
C ASN A 97 -5.18 10.87 14.16
N ASN A 98 -5.78 11.76 14.94
CA ASN A 98 -5.95 11.62 16.39
C ASN A 98 -4.65 11.24 17.13
N LYS A 99 -3.57 12.00 16.90
CA LYS A 99 -2.23 11.78 17.48
C LYS A 99 -1.58 10.45 17.09
N LYS A 100 -2.12 9.75 16.09
CA LYS A 100 -1.54 8.55 15.48
C LYS A 100 -1.23 8.83 14.01
N TYR A 101 -0.31 8.07 13.44
CA TYR A 101 0.01 8.17 12.02
C TYR A 101 -0.58 6.96 11.29
N VAL A 102 -1.42 7.22 10.30
CA VAL A 102 -2.08 6.19 9.48
C VAL A 102 -1.46 6.15 8.08
N PRO A 103 -1.26 4.97 7.48
CA PRO A 103 -0.76 4.85 6.12
C PRO A 103 -1.62 5.64 5.11
N GLN A 104 -0.97 6.41 4.25
CA GLN A 104 -1.60 7.24 3.22
C GLN A 104 -1.25 6.76 1.81
N SER A 105 0.05 6.62 1.49
CA SER A 105 0.50 6.23 0.16
C SER A 105 1.86 5.53 0.20
N LEU A 106 2.09 4.65 -0.75
CA LEU A 106 3.36 3.95 -0.91
C LEU A 106 4.10 4.51 -2.13
N LEU A 107 5.30 5.03 -1.90
CA LEU A 107 6.14 5.70 -2.88
C LEU A 107 7.23 4.76 -3.37
N SER A 108 7.35 4.60 -4.68
CA SER A 108 8.54 4.04 -5.31
C SER A 108 9.60 5.14 -5.41
N LEU A 109 10.74 4.91 -4.76
CA LEU A 109 11.89 5.81 -4.79
C LEU A 109 12.97 5.31 -5.78
N ILE A 110 12.80 4.08 -6.30
CA ILE A 110 13.63 3.49 -7.34
C ILE A 110 13.55 4.36 -8.60
N ASN A 111 14.71 4.65 -9.21
CA ASN A 111 14.84 5.44 -10.43
C ASN A 111 14.35 6.89 -10.33
N GLN A 112 14.12 7.41 -9.13
CA GLN A 112 13.78 8.82 -8.94
C GLN A 112 15.05 9.69 -8.99
N PRO A 113 15.07 10.75 -9.81
CA PRO A 113 16.15 11.73 -9.77
C PRO A 113 16.32 12.25 -8.34
N ARG A 114 17.55 12.41 -7.86
CA ARG A 114 17.81 12.95 -6.51
C ARG A 114 17.12 14.29 -6.26
N LYS A 115 16.90 15.10 -7.30
CA LYS A 115 16.17 16.37 -7.24
C LYS A 115 14.66 16.21 -6.97
N SER A 116 14.09 15.07 -7.32
CA SER A 116 12.67 14.74 -7.11
C SER A 116 12.43 14.09 -5.73
N GLN A 117 13.49 13.64 -5.07
CA GLN A 117 13.41 13.16 -3.69
C GLN A 117 13.29 14.35 -2.76
N SER A 118 12.26 14.36 -1.91
CA SER A 118 12.09 15.43 -0.95
C SER A 118 13.21 15.38 0.10
N LYS A 119 13.71 16.55 0.52
CA LYS A 119 14.71 16.65 1.59
C LYS A 119 14.23 15.93 2.87
N SER A 120 12.93 15.98 3.12
CA SER A 120 12.26 15.27 4.21
C SER A 120 12.36 13.74 4.15
N LEU A 121 12.58 13.12 2.98
CA LEU A 121 12.83 11.67 2.87
C LEU A 121 14.30 11.29 3.10
N THR A 122 15.22 12.26 2.90
CA THR A 122 16.65 12.06 3.16
C THR A 122 17.00 12.26 4.64
N GLU A 123 16.46 13.30 5.27
CA GLU A 123 16.58 13.51 6.71
C GLU A 123 15.68 12.52 7.44
N SER A 124 16.30 11.67 8.27
CA SER A 124 15.58 10.54 8.85
C SER A 124 16.20 10.03 10.14
N HIS A 125 15.34 9.44 10.95
CA HIS A 125 15.61 8.93 12.29
C HIS A 125 15.65 7.40 12.27
N GLU A 126 16.49 6.83 13.12
CA GLU A 126 16.60 5.39 13.26
C GLU A 126 15.36 4.82 13.96
N VAL A 127 14.90 3.66 13.51
CA VAL A 127 13.83 2.93 14.18
C VAL A 127 14.44 2.08 15.29
N ILE A 128 14.05 2.36 16.52
CA ILE A 128 14.53 1.63 17.71
C ILE A 128 13.75 0.35 18.00
N LYS A 129 12.50 0.24 17.52
CA LYS A 129 11.62 -0.91 17.77
C LYS A 129 10.59 -1.04 16.64
N ILE A 130 10.40 -2.26 16.17
CA ILE A 130 9.25 -2.67 15.36
C ILE A 130 8.53 -3.75 16.15
N SER A 131 7.22 -3.64 16.31
CA SER A 131 6.41 -4.68 16.92
C SER A 131 5.28 -5.07 16.00
N LYS A 132 4.98 -6.36 15.99
CA LYS A 132 3.79 -6.91 15.35
C LYS A 132 2.74 -7.09 16.43
N SER A 133 1.52 -6.62 16.14
CA SER A 133 0.36 -6.94 16.97
C SER A 133 -0.72 -7.63 16.16
N GLU A 134 -1.28 -8.67 16.75
CA GLU A 134 -2.47 -9.32 16.20
C GLU A 134 -3.69 -8.49 16.55
N LEU A 135 -4.46 -8.11 15.53
CA LEU A 135 -5.74 -7.44 15.69
C LEU A 135 -6.80 -8.49 16.04
N ASN A 136 -6.77 -8.99 17.27
CA ASN A 136 -7.93 -9.69 17.81
C ASN A 136 -8.94 -8.64 18.27
N SER A 137 -10.24 -8.87 18.06
CA SER A 137 -11.32 -7.90 18.30
C SER A 137 -11.44 -7.38 19.74
N THR A 138 -10.53 -7.73 20.64
CA THR A 138 -10.56 -7.40 22.07
C THR A 138 -9.20 -7.14 22.74
N SER A 139 -8.04 -7.36 22.09
CA SER A 139 -6.74 -7.04 22.70
C SER A 139 -5.58 -7.02 21.70
N VAL A 140 -4.61 -6.13 21.97
CA VAL A 140 -3.35 -5.99 21.24
C VAL A 140 -2.30 -6.86 21.93
N ILE A 141 -1.86 -7.94 21.29
CA ILE A 141 -0.74 -8.77 21.78
C ILE A 141 0.54 -8.23 21.14
N GLU A 142 1.49 -7.72 21.94
CA GLU A 142 2.81 -7.33 21.43
C GLU A 142 3.69 -8.56 21.24
N VAL A 143 4.09 -8.85 20.00
CA VAL A 143 5.13 -9.85 19.70
C VAL A 143 6.45 -9.12 19.51
N TYR A 144 7.47 -9.55 20.27
CA TYR A 144 8.80 -8.95 20.29
C TYR A 144 9.76 -9.77 19.45
N ASP A 145 10.24 -9.21 18.34
CA ASP A 145 11.49 -9.65 17.71
C ASP A 145 12.58 -8.68 18.14
N LYS A 146 13.60 -9.20 18.85
CA LYS A 146 14.84 -8.46 19.11
C LYS A 146 15.72 -8.57 17.87
N PHE A 147 16.20 -7.43 17.38
CA PHE A 147 17.32 -7.37 16.44
C PHE A 147 18.64 -7.62 17.18
#